data_AF-A0AAN8PUR6-F1
#
_entry.id   AF-A0AAN8PUR6-F1
#
_cell.length_a   1.000
_cell.length_b   1.000
_cell.length_c   1.000
_cell.angle_alpha   90.00
_cell.angle_beta   90.00
_cell.angle_gamma   90.00
#
_symmetry.space_group_name_H-M   'P 1'
#
loop_
_entity.id
_entity.type
_entity.pdbx_description
1 polymer ?
#
loop_
_entity_poly.entity_id
_entity_poly.type
_entity_poly.pdbx_seq_one_letter_code
_entity_poly.pdbx_strand_id
1 'polypeptide(L)'
;MFTRLAFPVGILFILICCQDASSRFTDCGGWLEKDKGVIHTPNFPARFPTPIKCDWVIHNPDPEKKIITYFTQYFLKNSFHLSEYDEYKNEHDYKGIQYLGEINYENEYTSLATYKPYLVIRFKVHEIGKMHLRVEEFLKDVYGFNITYEIVDNRQDIRETCSAHDCSFLGHCVASSNYENYRCECFPKFFGEYCQYGPFCDPDKGKNMCENNGKCR
;
A
#
# COMPACT_ATOMS: atom_id res chain seq x y z
N MET A 1 -61.79 -43.87 -29.90
CA MET A 1 -60.90 -43.60 -31.04
C MET A 1 -60.03 -42.41 -30.67
N PHE A 2 -58.73 -42.46 -31.01
CA PHE A 2 -57.62 -41.59 -30.59
C PHE A 2 -56.79 -42.05 -29.36
N THR A 3 -56.05 -43.13 -29.64
CA THR A 3 -54.61 -43.37 -29.37
C THR A 3 -53.86 -42.48 -28.37
N ARG A 4 -53.30 -43.16 -27.35
CA ARG A 4 -52.16 -42.69 -26.55
C ARG A 4 -50.90 -42.63 -27.42
N LEU A 5 -50.25 -41.47 -27.51
CA LEU A 5 -48.89 -41.34 -28.02
C LEU A 5 -47.91 -41.35 -26.85
N ALA A 6 -47.05 -42.36 -26.82
CA ALA A 6 -45.86 -42.40 -25.99
C ALA A 6 -44.79 -41.48 -26.61
N PHE A 7 -44.14 -40.65 -25.81
CA PHE A 7 -42.91 -39.95 -26.18
C PHE A 7 -41.75 -40.38 -25.27
N PRO A 8 -40.53 -40.48 -25.82
CA PRO A 8 -39.46 -41.31 -25.27
C PRO A 8 -38.69 -40.63 -24.15
N VAL A 9 -38.09 -41.48 -23.31
CA VAL A 9 -37.04 -41.16 -22.34
C VAL A 9 -35.80 -40.67 -23.08
N GLY A 10 -35.28 -39.49 -22.70
CA GLY A 10 -33.91 -39.10 -23.05
C GLY A 10 -33.73 -37.62 -23.37
N ILE A 11 -33.22 -36.86 -22.39
CA ILE A 11 -31.95 -36.10 -22.44
C ILE A 11 -31.97 -35.15 -21.24
N LEU A 12 -31.06 -35.43 -20.32
CA LEU A 12 -30.72 -34.67 -19.13
C LEU A 12 -30.17 -33.30 -19.54
N PHE A 13 -31.00 -32.26 -19.61
CA PHE A 13 -30.51 -30.89 -19.59
C PHE A 13 -30.13 -30.56 -18.14
N ILE A 14 -28.89 -30.89 -17.79
CA ILE A 14 -28.25 -30.25 -16.64
C ILE A 14 -28.21 -28.76 -17.00
N LEU A 15 -29.07 -27.96 -16.37
CA LEU A 15 -28.81 -26.55 -16.18
C LEU A 15 -27.58 -26.47 -15.25
N ILE A 16 -26.40 -26.70 -15.83
CA ILE A 16 -25.17 -26.16 -15.31
C ILE A 16 -25.32 -24.67 -15.55
N CYS A 17 -25.99 -23.97 -14.62
CA CYS A 17 -25.57 -22.61 -14.38
C CYS A 17 -24.08 -22.72 -14.13
N CYS A 18 -23.28 -22.23 -15.08
CA CYS A 18 -21.92 -21.85 -14.78
C CYS A 18 -22.08 -20.80 -13.67
N GLN A 19 -22.04 -21.26 -12.40
CA GLN A 19 -21.81 -20.36 -11.31
C GLN A 19 -20.39 -19.88 -11.58
N ASP A 20 -20.31 -18.73 -12.24
CA ASP A 20 -19.12 -17.92 -12.21
C ASP A 20 -18.72 -17.86 -10.75
N ALA A 21 -17.62 -18.51 -10.41
CA ALA A 21 -16.99 -18.36 -9.11
C ALA A 21 -16.40 -16.95 -9.09
N SER A 22 -17.27 -15.94 -9.04
CA SER A 22 -16.92 -14.57 -8.81
C SER A 22 -16.36 -14.52 -7.40
N SER A 23 -15.04 -14.58 -7.32
CA SER A 23 -14.28 -14.23 -6.13
C SER A 23 -14.79 -12.87 -5.64
N ARG A 24 -15.62 -12.88 -4.59
CA ARG A 24 -16.16 -11.64 -4.01
C ARG A 24 -15.06 -10.98 -3.22
N PHE A 25 -14.50 -9.91 -3.79
CA PHE A 25 -13.54 -9.05 -3.12
C PHE A 25 -14.16 -8.43 -1.86
N THR A 26 -13.37 -8.30 -0.81
CA THR A 26 -13.65 -7.37 0.27
C THR A 26 -13.32 -5.96 -0.23
N ASP A 27 -14.32 -5.10 -0.34
CA ASP A 27 -14.14 -3.72 -0.78
C ASP A 27 -13.71 -2.81 0.40
N CYS A 28 -12.84 -1.84 0.12
CA CYS A 28 -12.29 -0.90 1.09
C CYS A 28 -11.86 0.41 0.42
N GLY A 29 -11.40 1.37 1.22
CA GLY A 29 -11.01 2.68 0.75
C GLY A 29 -12.17 3.68 0.82
N GLY A 30 -12.24 4.58 -0.16
CA GLY A 30 -13.23 5.65 -0.22
C GLY A 30 -12.63 7.01 -0.55
N TRP A 31 -13.49 8.02 -0.47
CA TRP A 31 -13.14 9.41 -0.75
C TRP A 31 -12.43 10.06 0.44
N LEU A 32 -11.34 10.76 0.15
CA LEU A 32 -10.50 11.45 1.11
C LEU A 32 -10.50 12.94 0.77
N GLU A 33 -11.28 13.72 1.53
CA GLU A 33 -11.51 15.14 1.30
C GLU A 33 -10.73 16.05 2.27
N LYS A 34 -10.08 15.46 3.28
CA LYS A 34 -9.27 16.21 4.24
C LYS A 34 -7.93 16.59 3.62
N ASP A 35 -7.42 17.78 3.96
CA ASP A 35 -6.10 18.26 3.56
C ASP A 35 -4.95 17.35 4.02
N LYS A 36 -5.16 16.49 5.01
CA LYS A 36 -4.20 15.47 5.41
C LYS A 36 -4.88 14.27 6.04
N GLY A 37 -4.23 13.12 5.97
CA GLY A 37 -4.74 11.92 6.58
C GLY A 37 -3.83 10.71 6.45
N VAL A 38 -4.41 9.56 6.78
CA VAL A 38 -3.75 8.25 6.70
C VAL A 38 -4.53 7.34 5.77
N ILE A 39 -3.81 6.47 5.06
CA ILE A 39 -4.34 5.43 4.20
C ILE A 39 -3.75 4.12 4.69
N HIS A 40 -4.60 3.23 5.18
CA HIS A 40 -4.17 1.95 5.72
C HIS A 40 -5.08 0.82 5.26
N THR A 41 -4.54 -0.38 5.20
CA THR A 41 -5.35 -1.57 4.96
C THR A 41 -6.30 -1.84 6.14
N PRO A 42 -7.40 -2.57 5.92
CA PRO A 42 -8.20 -3.09 7.03
C PRO A 42 -7.34 -3.90 8.00
N ASN A 43 -7.65 -3.81 9.29
CA ASN A 43 -6.98 -4.49 10.40
C ASN A 43 -5.52 -4.09 10.68
N PHE A 44 -4.95 -3.08 9.99
CA PHE A 44 -3.59 -2.62 10.27
C PHE A 44 -3.38 -2.41 11.80
N PRO A 45 -2.29 -2.91 12.41
CA PRO A 45 -1.10 -3.51 11.77
C PRO A 45 -1.27 -4.98 11.33
N ALA A 46 -2.33 -5.66 11.74
CA ALA A 46 -2.56 -7.07 11.39
C ALA A 46 -2.85 -7.29 9.89
N ARG A 47 -2.90 -8.57 9.49
CA ARG A 47 -3.16 -9.01 8.13
C ARG A 47 -4.53 -8.52 7.62
N PHE A 48 -4.55 -8.01 6.39
CA PHE A 48 -5.78 -7.69 5.65
C PHE A 48 -6.45 -8.95 5.07
N PRO A 49 -7.77 -8.98 4.88
CA PRO A 49 -8.47 -10.11 4.26
C PRO A 49 -8.07 -10.26 2.78
N THR A 50 -8.20 -11.46 2.22
CA THR A 50 -8.10 -11.69 0.77
C THR A 50 -9.22 -12.63 0.30
N PRO A 51 -9.80 -12.42 -0.89
CA PRO A 51 -9.51 -11.36 -1.87
C PRO A 51 -9.94 -9.96 -1.38
N ILE A 52 -9.17 -8.92 -1.70
CA ILE A 52 -9.40 -7.53 -1.29
C ILE A 52 -9.16 -6.55 -2.44
N LYS A 53 -9.99 -5.51 -2.51
CA LYS A 53 -9.87 -4.41 -3.45
C LYS A 53 -10.17 -3.09 -2.72
N CYS A 54 -9.15 -2.27 -2.54
CA CYS A 54 -9.31 -0.94 -2.01
C CYS A 54 -9.03 0.12 -3.07
N ASP A 55 -9.89 1.12 -3.16
CA ASP A 55 -9.67 2.33 -3.95
C ASP A 55 -9.77 3.54 -3.01
N TRP A 56 -8.65 4.23 -2.77
CA TRP A 56 -8.64 5.51 -2.07
C TRP A 56 -8.57 6.64 -3.10
N VAL A 57 -9.52 7.56 -3.03
CA VAL A 57 -9.64 8.70 -3.95
C VAL A 57 -9.35 9.97 -3.16
N ILE A 58 -8.19 10.56 -3.37
CA ILE A 58 -7.84 11.86 -2.81
C ILE A 58 -8.24 12.92 -3.83
N HIS A 59 -9.07 13.87 -3.40
CA HIS A 59 -9.56 14.94 -4.25
C HIS A 59 -9.05 16.30 -3.77
N ASN A 60 -8.36 17.01 -4.66
CA ASN A 60 -7.91 18.38 -4.50
C ASN A 60 -8.43 19.24 -5.66
N PRO A 61 -9.50 20.02 -5.49
CA PRO A 61 -10.02 20.88 -6.56
C PRO A 61 -9.18 22.15 -6.80
N ASP A 62 -8.23 22.46 -5.92
CA ASP A 62 -7.45 23.70 -5.97
C ASP A 62 -6.21 23.52 -6.86
N PRO A 63 -6.12 24.22 -8.02
CA PRO A 63 -4.99 24.09 -8.94
C PRO A 63 -3.68 24.67 -8.39
N GLU A 64 -3.73 25.50 -7.34
CA GLU A 64 -2.53 26.03 -6.67
C GLU A 64 -2.00 25.07 -5.58
N LYS A 65 -2.62 23.89 -5.44
CA LYS A 65 -2.21 22.85 -4.50
C LYS A 65 -1.84 21.54 -5.21
N LYS A 66 -1.02 20.75 -4.53
CA LYS A 66 -0.59 19.40 -4.93
C LYS A 66 -0.90 18.39 -3.84
N ILE A 67 -1.13 17.16 -4.24
CA ILE A 67 -1.30 16.02 -3.35
C ILE A 67 0.06 15.33 -3.20
N ILE A 68 0.52 15.14 -1.97
CA ILE A 68 1.73 14.38 -1.65
C ILE A 68 1.33 13.14 -0.88
N THR A 69 1.85 11.99 -1.29
CA THR A 69 1.75 10.71 -0.58
C THR A 69 3.12 10.32 -0.04
N TYR A 70 3.20 9.93 1.23
CA TYR A 70 4.43 9.50 1.91
C TYR A 70 4.31 8.03 2.32
N PHE A 71 5.29 7.22 1.93
CA PHE A 71 5.27 5.76 2.10
C PHE A 71 5.89 5.30 3.43
N THR A 72 5.44 5.90 4.54
CA THR A 72 6.00 5.71 5.89
C THR A 72 6.03 4.25 6.34
N GLN A 73 4.90 3.57 6.45
CA GLN A 73 4.83 2.14 6.83
C GLN A 73 4.34 1.29 5.65
N TYR A 74 5.07 1.33 4.54
CA TYR A 74 4.80 0.55 3.32
C TYR A 74 5.80 -0.61 3.16
N PHE A 75 5.29 -1.84 2.98
CA PHE A 75 6.10 -3.06 2.96
C PHE A 75 5.70 -4.05 1.85
N LEU A 76 4.89 -3.59 0.89
CA LEU A 76 4.38 -4.45 -0.19
C LEU A 76 5.29 -4.41 -1.41
N LYS A 77 5.46 -5.58 -2.04
CA LYS A 77 6.24 -5.74 -3.26
C LYS A 77 5.44 -5.36 -4.51
N ASN A 78 4.14 -5.60 -4.48
CA ASN A 78 3.26 -5.47 -5.64
C ASN A 78 1.82 -5.14 -5.23
N SER A 79 0.97 -4.99 -6.24
CA SER A 79 -0.48 -4.81 -6.12
C SER A 79 -0.93 -3.45 -5.60
N PHE A 80 -0.04 -2.45 -5.59
CA PHE A 80 -0.33 -1.08 -5.16
C PHE A 80 -0.06 -0.09 -6.30
N HIS A 81 -1.14 0.39 -6.91
CA HIS A 81 -1.12 1.14 -8.16
C HIS A 81 -1.58 2.57 -7.94
N LEU A 82 -0.87 3.54 -8.54
CA LEU A 82 -1.22 4.96 -8.46
C LEU A 82 -1.59 5.47 -9.85
N SER A 83 -2.72 6.17 -9.92
CA SER A 83 -3.18 6.84 -11.12
C SER A 83 -3.73 8.21 -10.76
N GLU A 84 -3.51 9.19 -11.62
CA GLU A 84 -4.06 10.53 -11.49
C GLU A 84 -5.07 10.84 -12.60
N TYR A 85 -6.04 11.72 -12.34
CA TYR A 85 -7.16 11.99 -13.24
C TYR A 85 -7.53 13.48 -13.25
N ASP A 86 -8.05 13.96 -14.39
CA ASP A 86 -8.62 15.31 -14.50
C ASP A 86 -10.05 15.36 -13.94
N GLU A 87 -10.83 14.29 -14.15
CA GLU A 87 -12.15 14.09 -13.55
C GLU A 87 -12.27 12.62 -13.13
N TYR A 88 -12.81 12.34 -11.94
CA TYR A 88 -13.05 10.97 -11.47
C TYR A 88 -14.39 10.88 -10.74
N LYS A 89 -15.26 9.93 -11.14
CA LYS A 89 -16.43 9.55 -10.34
C LYS A 89 -16.35 8.10 -9.87
N ASN A 90 -15.90 7.20 -10.75
CA ASN A 90 -15.68 5.79 -10.46
C ASN A 90 -14.81 5.16 -11.57
N GLU A 91 -14.56 3.85 -11.47
CA GLU A 91 -13.75 3.09 -12.44
C GLU A 91 -14.29 3.04 -13.88
N HIS A 92 -15.52 3.50 -14.11
CA HIS A 92 -16.17 3.49 -15.42
C HIS A 92 -16.51 4.89 -15.94
N ASP A 93 -16.38 5.92 -15.10
CA ASP A 93 -16.65 7.32 -15.43
C ASP A 93 -15.52 8.21 -14.88
N TYR A 94 -14.54 8.48 -15.74
CA TYR A 94 -13.37 9.30 -15.46
C TYR A 94 -12.82 9.92 -16.75
N LYS A 95 -11.96 10.94 -16.63
CA LYS A 95 -11.24 11.56 -17.75
C LYS A 95 -9.78 11.84 -17.39
N GLY A 96 -8.93 11.86 -18.42
CA GLY A 96 -7.56 12.32 -18.29
C GLY A 96 -6.67 11.44 -17.41
N ILE A 97 -6.90 10.12 -17.42
CA ILE A 97 -6.11 9.16 -16.64
C ILE A 97 -4.64 9.20 -17.06
N GLN A 98 -3.76 9.27 -16.07
CA GLN A 98 -2.33 9.03 -16.23
C GLN A 98 -1.88 8.04 -15.15
N TYR A 99 -1.24 6.96 -15.57
CA TYR A 99 -0.70 5.95 -14.67
C TYR A 99 0.65 6.40 -14.14
N LEU A 100 0.77 6.55 -12.82
CA LEU A 100 1.99 7.00 -12.16
C LEU A 100 2.97 5.85 -11.88
N GLY A 101 2.44 4.63 -11.73
CA GLY A 101 3.25 3.44 -11.53
C GLY A 101 2.70 2.49 -10.48
N GLU A 102 3.45 1.42 -10.28
CA GLU A 102 3.27 0.48 -9.18
C GLU A 102 4.33 0.77 -8.11
N ILE A 103 3.91 0.95 -6.87
CA ILE A 103 4.84 1.18 -5.76
C ILE A 103 5.28 -0.17 -5.23
N ASN A 104 6.58 -0.33 -5.09
CA ASN A 104 7.22 -1.51 -4.52
C ASN A 104 8.19 -1.01 -3.45
N TYR A 105 8.24 -1.68 -2.30
CA TYR A 105 9.20 -1.36 -1.24
C TYR A 105 10.66 -1.40 -1.74
N GLU A 106 10.95 -2.17 -2.80
CA GLU A 106 12.28 -2.27 -3.42
C GLU A 106 12.67 -1.02 -4.22
N ASN A 107 11.71 -0.17 -4.60
CA ASN A 107 11.96 1.01 -5.44
C ASN A 107 12.40 2.25 -4.63
N GLU A 108 12.59 2.12 -3.30
CA GLU A 108 13.08 3.17 -2.39
C GLU A 108 12.28 4.49 -2.44
N TYR A 109 11.02 4.46 -2.90
CA TYR A 109 10.18 5.66 -2.91
C TYR A 109 9.80 6.06 -1.48
N THR A 110 10.22 7.26 -1.07
CA THR A 110 9.80 7.84 0.21
C THR A 110 8.51 8.64 0.05
N SER A 111 8.31 9.28 -1.10
CA SER A 111 7.13 10.07 -1.41
C SER A 111 6.82 10.16 -2.91
N LEU A 112 5.60 10.57 -3.23
CA LEU A 112 5.15 10.90 -4.58
C LEU A 112 4.22 12.12 -4.53
N ALA A 113 4.35 13.02 -5.52
CA ALA A 113 3.49 14.19 -5.66
C ALA A 113 2.73 14.19 -6.99
N THR A 114 1.49 14.68 -6.97
CA THR A 114 0.68 14.96 -8.17
C THR A 114 0.04 16.34 -8.08
N TYR A 115 -0.07 16.99 -9.23
CA TYR A 115 -0.71 18.29 -9.42
C TYR A 115 -2.12 18.15 -10.01
N LYS A 116 -2.55 16.92 -10.33
CA LYS A 116 -3.90 16.67 -10.82
C LYS A 116 -4.92 16.69 -9.69
N PRO A 117 -6.19 17.00 -10.00
CA PRO A 117 -7.21 17.13 -8.97
C PRO A 117 -7.58 15.81 -8.30
N TYR A 118 -7.35 14.67 -8.94
CA TYR A 118 -7.66 13.37 -8.36
C TYR A 118 -6.43 12.46 -8.38
N LEU A 119 -6.07 11.94 -7.22
CA LEU A 119 -5.15 10.81 -7.06
C LEU A 119 -5.95 9.59 -6.61
N VAL A 120 -5.88 8.51 -7.37
CA VAL A 120 -6.48 7.23 -6.99
C VAL A 120 -5.37 6.22 -6.70
N ILE A 121 -5.37 5.75 -5.46
CA ILE A 121 -4.52 4.67 -4.99
C ILE A 121 -5.36 3.39 -4.97
N ARG A 122 -4.96 2.42 -5.78
CA ARG A 122 -5.64 1.13 -5.91
C ARG A 122 -4.79 0.01 -5.36
N PHE A 123 -5.34 -0.73 -4.40
CA PHE A 123 -4.75 -1.93 -3.83
C PHE A 123 -5.65 -3.13 -4.11
N LYS A 124 -5.18 -4.10 -4.89
CA LYS A 124 -6.00 -5.26 -5.28
C LYS A 124 -5.24 -6.58 -5.18
N VAL A 125 -5.70 -7.48 -4.34
CA VAL A 125 -5.05 -8.77 -4.06
C VAL A 125 -6.08 -9.88 -4.09
N HIS A 126 -5.82 -10.92 -4.88
CA HIS A 126 -6.68 -12.11 -4.93
C HIS A 126 -6.33 -13.12 -3.82
N GLU A 127 -5.04 -13.43 -3.68
CA GLU A 127 -4.51 -14.37 -2.69
C GLU A 127 -3.19 -13.85 -2.12
N ILE A 128 -2.92 -14.16 -0.85
CA ILE A 128 -1.69 -13.72 -0.16
C ILE A 128 -0.51 -14.57 -0.65
N GLY A 129 0.13 -14.11 -1.73
CA GLY A 129 1.36 -14.69 -2.27
C GLY A 129 2.63 -14.17 -1.59
N LYS A 130 3.74 -14.13 -2.35
CA LYS A 130 4.99 -13.48 -1.95
C LYS A 130 4.92 -11.97 -2.17
N MET A 131 4.07 -11.29 -1.40
CA MET A 131 3.79 -9.87 -1.58
C MET A 131 4.36 -8.96 -0.50
N HIS A 132 4.92 -9.52 0.57
CA HIS A 132 5.57 -8.78 1.64
C HIS A 132 7.08 -8.95 1.59
N LEU A 133 7.79 -7.91 2.02
CA LEU A 133 9.19 -8.03 2.45
C LEU A 133 9.33 -9.13 3.51
N ARG A 134 10.37 -9.96 3.40
CA ARG A 134 10.69 -11.03 4.37
C ARG A 134 12.03 -10.71 5.03
N VAL A 135 12.03 -10.33 6.30
CA VAL A 135 13.25 -10.19 7.13
C VAL A 135 13.16 -11.13 8.33
N GLU A 136 14.29 -11.75 8.65
CA GLU A 136 14.38 -13.00 9.39
C GLU A 136 13.96 -12.91 10.87
N GLU A 137 14.15 -11.76 11.53
CA GLU A 137 13.88 -11.60 12.97
C GLU A 137 12.49 -10.99 13.31
N PHE A 138 11.94 -10.09 12.47
CA PHE A 138 10.70 -9.35 12.82
C PHE A 138 9.66 -9.20 11.68
N LEU A 139 9.96 -9.64 10.45
CA LEU A 139 9.11 -9.47 9.28
C LEU A 139 8.73 -10.83 8.64
N LYS A 140 8.48 -11.85 9.46
CA LYS A 140 7.91 -13.13 9.01
C LYS A 140 6.38 -13.10 8.90
N ASP A 141 5.73 -12.09 9.46
CA ASP A 141 4.28 -11.96 9.48
C ASP A 141 3.79 -11.05 8.33
N VAL A 142 2.64 -11.42 7.76
CA VAL A 142 1.98 -10.65 6.71
C VAL A 142 1.20 -9.52 7.38
N TYR A 143 1.70 -8.30 7.24
CA TYR A 143 1.10 -7.10 7.82
C TYR A 143 0.39 -6.25 6.77
N GLY A 144 -0.49 -5.37 7.24
CA GLY A 144 -1.00 -4.27 6.42
C GLY A 144 0.06 -3.22 6.08
N PHE A 145 -0.38 -2.13 5.45
CA PHE A 145 0.39 -0.89 5.38
C PHE A 145 -0.38 0.26 6.03
N ASN A 146 0.36 1.32 6.39
CA ASN A 146 -0.17 2.60 6.82
C ASN A 146 0.72 3.70 6.23
N ILE A 147 0.17 4.48 5.32
CA ILE A 147 0.85 5.57 4.62
C ILE A 147 0.12 6.88 4.89
N THR A 148 0.81 8.00 4.71
CA THR A 148 0.25 9.32 4.99
C THR A 148 0.11 10.12 3.72
N TYR A 149 -0.87 11.02 3.67
CA TYR A 149 -1.00 11.96 2.56
C TYR A 149 -1.29 13.37 3.09
N GLU A 150 -0.92 14.37 2.30
CA GLU A 150 -1.30 15.76 2.52
C GLU A 150 -1.56 16.50 1.19
N ILE A 151 -2.33 17.57 1.27
CA ILE A 151 -2.63 18.51 0.20
C ILE A 151 -2.01 19.84 0.62
N VAL A 152 -0.99 20.28 -0.12
CA VAL A 152 -0.20 21.46 0.22
C VAL A 152 -0.13 22.43 -0.96
N ASP A 153 0.26 23.67 -0.70
CA ASP A 153 0.54 24.65 -1.75
C ASP A 153 1.63 24.13 -2.70
N ASN A 154 1.47 24.37 -3.99
CA ASN A 154 2.40 23.93 -5.03
C ASN A 154 3.84 24.40 -4.78
N ARG A 155 4.00 25.57 -4.17
CA ARG A 155 5.30 26.20 -3.85
C ARG A 155 5.96 25.57 -2.64
N GLN A 156 5.23 24.81 -1.83
CA GLN A 156 5.79 24.15 -0.67
C GLN A 156 6.67 22.96 -1.09
N ASP A 157 7.90 22.89 -0.62
CA ASP A 157 8.77 21.75 -0.88
C ASP A 157 8.22 20.47 -0.26
N ILE A 158 8.47 19.34 -0.94
CA ILE A 158 8.12 18.02 -0.40
C ILE A 158 8.99 17.79 0.83
N ARG A 159 8.36 17.45 1.97
CA ARG A 159 9.10 17.24 3.21
C ARG A 159 9.99 16.02 3.11
N GLU A 160 11.17 16.13 3.69
CA GLU A 160 12.02 14.98 3.91
C GLU A 160 11.28 13.99 4.85
N THR A 161 11.24 12.74 4.43
CA THR A 161 10.55 11.65 5.11
C THR A 161 11.43 10.42 5.10
N CYS A 162 11.13 9.47 5.97
CA CYS A 162 11.71 8.14 5.95
C CYS A 162 10.79 7.15 5.22
N SER A 163 11.31 5.96 4.99
CA SER A 163 10.64 4.75 4.55
C SER A 163 11.09 3.56 5.40
N ALA A 164 10.52 2.38 5.13
CA ALA A 164 11.01 1.14 5.73
C ALA A 164 12.50 0.87 5.43
N HIS A 165 12.95 1.26 4.24
CA HIS A 165 14.34 1.12 3.82
C HIS A 165 15.27 2.08 4.58
N ASP A 166 14.87 3.35 4.73
CA ASP A 166 15.65 4.33 5.50
C ASP A 166 15.78 3.95 6.97
N CYS A 167 14.80 3.22 7.51
CA CYS A 167 14.85 2.69 8.87
C CYS A 167 15.54 1.33 8.97
N SER A 168 16.43 1.00 8.01
CA SER A 168 17.20 -0.24 7.89
C SER A 168 16.37 -1.52 8.01
N PHE A 169 15.06 -1.45 7.74
CA PHE A 169 14.08 -2.51 8.04
C PHE A 169 14.04 -2.98 9.51
N LEU A 170 14.62 -2.21 10.42
CA LEU A 170 14.77 -2.49 11.85
C LEU A 170 13.98 -1.49 12.72
N GLY A 171 13.08 -0.75 12.08
CA GLY A 171 12.16 0.18 12.73
C GLY A 171 11.00 0.55 11.82
N HIS A 172 10.07 1.32 12.37
CA HIS A 172 8.96 1.92 11.64
C HIS A 172 9.29 3.37 11.31
N CYS A 173 9.09 3.78 10.05
CA CYS A 173 9.02 5.21 9.76
C CYS A 173 7.66 5.75 10.24
N VAL A 174 7.68 6.74 11.13
CA VAL A 174 6.48 7.31 11.75
C VAL A 174 6.44 8.82 11.53
N ALA A 175 5.23 9.33 11.28
CA ALA A 175 4.96 10.77 11.20
C ALA A 175 4.58 11.33 12.58
N SER A 176 4.95 12.58 12.86
CA SER A 176 4.39 13.33 13.99
C SER A 176 2.90 13.57 13.80
N SER A 177 2.16 13.80 14.88
CA SER A 177 0.70 14.01 14.83
C SER A 177 0.27 15.20 13.96
N ASN A 178 1.14 16.19 13.79
CA ASN A 178 0.94 17.35 12.93
C ASN A 178 1.47 17.17 11.49
N TYR A 179 2.14 16.04 11.18
CA TYR A 179 2.74 15.71 9.87
C TYR A 179 3.92 16.62 9.47
N GLU A 180 4.56 17.25 10.44
CA GLU A 180 5.73 18.12 10.21
C GLU A 180 7.06 17.39 10.25
N ASN A 181 7.15 16.27 10.98
CA ASN A 181 8.41 15.55 11.17
C ASN A 181 8.19 14.05 10.96
N TYR A 182 9.16 13.41 10.32
CA TYR A 182 9.20 11.97 10.09
C TYR A 182 10.48 11.42 10.71
N ARG A 183 10.41 10.24 11.32
CA ARG A 183 11.59 9.60 11.94
C ARG A 183 11.42 8.09 12.01
N CYS A 184 12.54 7.40 12.19
CA CYS A 184 12.55 5.98 12.49
C CYS A 184 12.29 5.74 13.98
N GLU A 185 11.32 4.87 14.27
CA GLU A 185 11.06 4.30 15.58
C GLU A 185 11.57 2.86 15.60
N CYS A 186 12.69 2.63 16.29
CA CYS A 186 13.41 1.36 16.22
C CYS A 186 12.73 0.24 17.00
N PHE A 187 12.85 -0.98 16.48
CA PHE A 187 12.44 -2.18 17.19
C PHE A 187 13.29 -2.40 18.45
N PRO A 188 12.81 -3.18 19.43
CA PRO A 188 13.57 -3.46 20.64
C PRO A 188 14.98 -3.97 20.33
N LYS A 189 15.98 -3.40 21.02
CA LYS A 189 17.42 -3.64 20.87
C LYS A 189 18.11 -2.92 19.70
N PHE A 190 17.36 -2.29 18.79
CA PHE A 190 17.92 -1.49 17.72
C PHE A 190 17.87 0.00 18.07
N PHE A 191 18.81 0.77 17.53
CA PHE A 191 18.96 2.19 17.84
C PHE A 191 19.75 2.93 16.75
N GLY A 192 19.84 4.26 16.90
CA GLY A 192 20.39 5.16 15.89
C GLY A 192 19.29 5.90 15.13
N GLU A 193 19.68 6.92 14.37
CA GLU A 193 18.75 7.75 13.57
C GLU A 193 17.95 6.93 12.55
N TYR A 194 18.57 5.90 11.99
CA TYR A 194 18.06 5.01 10.95
C TYR A 194 17.83 3.58 11.46
N CYS A 195 17.89 3.36 12.77
CA CYS A 195 17.86 2.02 13.38
C CYS A 195 18.97 1.08 12.89
N GLN A 196 20.11 1.66 12.50
CA GLN A 196 21.25 0.97 11.93
C GLN A 196 22.10 0.17 12.93
N TYR A 197 21.93 0.41 14.23
CA TYR A 197 22.72 -0.22 15.28
C TYR A 197 21.89 -1.22 16.07
N GLY A 198 22.56 -2.22 16.63
CA GLY A 198 21.92 -3.31 17.36
C GLY A 198 22.92 -4.25 18.04
N PRO A 199 22.48 -5.44 18.50
CA PRO A 199 23.30 -6.34 19.31
C PRO A 199 24.65 -6.78 18.71
N PHE A 200 24.73 -6.81 17.38
CA PHE A 200 25.89 -7.27 16.59
C PHE A 200 26.62 -6.13 15.86
N CYS A 201 26.05 -4.92 15.86
CA CYS A 201 26.61 -3.71 15.26
C CYS A 201 26.40 -2.54 16.23
N ASP A 202 27.38 -2.28 17.10
CA ASP A 202 27.28 -1.29 18.17
C ASP A 202 28.61 -0.51 18.27
N PRO A 203 28.71 0.68 17.67
CA PRO A 203 29.95 1.46 17.67
C PRO A 203 30.36 1.92 19.07
N ASP A 204 29.40 2.17 19.96
CA ASP A 204 29.66 2.62 21.34
C ASP A 204 30.29 1.51 22.19
N LYS A 205 30.01 0.25 21.84
CA LYS A 205 30.62 -0.94 22.46
C LYS A 205 31.75 -1.55 21.64
N GLY A 206 32.18 -0.91 20.56
CA GLY A 206 33.21 -1.42 19.65
C GLY A 206 32.83 -2.74 18.95
N LYS A 207 31.54 -3.06 18.87
CA LYS A 207 31.05 -4.26 18.19
C LYS A 207 30.84 -3.97 16.72
N ASN A 208 31.46 -4.77 15.87
CA ASN A 208 31.31 -4.68 14.43
C ASN A 208 31.37 -6.10 13.84
N MET A 209 30.27 -6.53 13.24
CA MET A 209 30.20 -7.84 12.61
C MET A 209 30.81 -7.88 11.21
N CYS A 210 31.16 -6.74 10.62
CA CYS A 210 31.77 -6.67 9.29
C CYS A 210 33.24 -7.14 9.34
N GLU A 211 33.52 -8.33 8.82
CA GLU A 211 34.87 -8.95 8.81
C GLU A 211 35.87 -8.22 7.89
N ASN A 212 35.38 -7.40 6.97
CA ASN A 212 36.11 -6.68 5.94
C ASN A 212 36.43 -5.22 6.33
N ASN A 213 36.52 -4.93 7.64
CA ASN A 213 36.68 -3.58 8.19
C ASN A 213 35.59 -2.59 7.71
N GLY A 214 34.43 -3.11 7.31
CA GLY A 214 33.26 -2.30 6.99
C GLY A 214 32.78 -1.51 8.21
N LYS A 215 31.97 -0.47 8.00
CA LYS A 215 31.29 0.23 9.09
C LYS A 215 29.83 -0.18 9.11
N CYS A 216 29.32 -0.51 10.29
CA CYS A 216 27.89 -0.68 10.54
C CYS A 216 27.11 0.57 10.10
N ARG A 217 26.11 0.40 9.25
CA ARG A 217 25.18 1.42 8.76
C ARG A 217 23.86 0.74 8.42
#